data_AF-A0A4Q6CBP3-F1
#
_entry.id   AF-A0A4Q6CBP3-F1
#
_cell.length_a   1.000
_cell.length_b   1.000
_cell.length_c   1.000
_cell.angle_alpha   90.00
_cell.angle_beta   90.00
_cell.angle_gamma   90.00
#
_symmetry.space_group_name_H-M   'P 1'
#
loop_
_entity.id
_entity.type
_entity.pdbx_description
1 polymer ?
#
loop_
_entity_poly.entity_id
_entity_poly.type
_entity_poly.pdbx_seq_one_letter_code
_entity_poly.pdbx_strand_id
1 'polypeptide(L)'
;MALVLGSSAYADDSLDTPNQAALDKTMQMLRDVSQREKAAQENTAAASAHADVQKLGGLETQNQVYDMSADVLQIAIKETGGDPVKLQAWIANAQKDPSGFLGSRLPASTRQKIESLAKQLDKK
;
A
#
# COMPACT_ATOMS: atom_id res chain seq x y z
N MET A 1 22.52 24.61 42.27
CA MET A 1 21.53 23.59 41.86
C MET A 1 20.71 24.20 40.72
N ALA A 2 21.21 24.06 39.49
CA ALA A 2 20.61 24.68 38.30
C ALA A 2 19.69 23.67 37.61
N LEU A 3 18.46 24.11 37.37
CA LEU A 3 17.30 23.36 36.89
C LEU A 3 17.52 22.86 35.45
N VAL A 4 17.48 21.54 35.26
CA VAL A 4 17.40 20.90 33.94
C VAL A 4 15.99 21.12 33.39
N LEU A 5 15.85 21.96 32.37
CA LEU A 5 14.63 22.05 31.56
C LEU A 5 14.81 21.15 30.34
N GLY A 6 14.30 19.92 30.47
CA GLY A 6 14.14 19.00 29.36
C GLY A 6 13.09 19.53 28.40
N SER A 7 13.52 19.96 27.22
CA SER A 7 12.64 20.19 26.08
C SER A 7 12.42 18.86 25.36
N SER A 8 11.46 18.07 25.88
CA SER A 8 10.81 17.03 25.10
C SER A 8 10.03 17.72 23.98
N ALA A 9 10.68 17.85 22.82
CA ALA A 9 10.03 18.26 21.59
C ALA A 9 8.91 17.25 21.31
N TYR A 10 7.68 17.73 21.39
CA TYR A 10 6.49 17.02 20.98
C TYR A 10 6.63 16.70 19.49
N ALA A 11 6.62 15.40 19.17
CA ALA A 11 6.37 14.93 17.82
C ALA A 11 4.94 15.30 17.48
N ASP A 12 4.77 16.23 16.54
CA ASP A 12 3.50 16.49 15.89
C ASP A 12 3.20 15.25 15.03
N ASP A 13 2.43 14.32 15.60
CA ASP A 13 1.98 13.06 15.00
C ASP A 13 0.78 13.30 14.07
N SER A 14 0.72 14.47 13.45
CA SER A 14 -0.27 14.81 12.43
C SER A 14 0.44 14.75 11.10
N LEU A 15 -0.03 13.90 10.19
CA LEU A 15 0.40 13.94 8.80
C LEU A 15 0.41 15.38 8.29
N ASP A 16 1.56 15.85 7.82
CA ASP A 16 1.61 17.07 7.02
C ASP A 16 0.56 16.93 5.91
N THR A 17 -0.46 17.79 5.93
CA THR A 17 -1.57 17.83 4.97
C THR A 17 -1.17 17.58 3.50
N PRO A 18 -0.03 18.10 2.98
CA PRO A 18 0.44 17.76 1.63
C PRO A 18 0.75 16.26 1.41
N ASN A 19 1.23 15.54 2.42
CA ASN A 19 1.54 14.12 2.32
C ASN A 19 0.26 13.27 2.26
N GLN A 20 -0.81 13.64 2.97
CA GLN A 20 -2.12 12.99 2.81
C GLN A 20 -2.66 13.15 1.39
N ALA A 21 -2.65 14.37 0.85
CA ALA A 21 -3.16 14.64 -0.50
C ALA A 21 -2.41 13.83 -1.59
N ALA A 22 -1.09 13.67 -1.45
CA ALA A 22 -0.29 12.84 -2.35
C ALA A 22 -0.64 11.36 -2.24
N LEU A 23 -0.89 10.86 -1.03
CA LEU A 23 -1.29 9.47 -0.79
C LEU A 23 -2.69 9.18 -1.34
N ASP A 24 -3.65 10.08 -1.12
CA ASP A 24 -4.99 9.99 -1.71
C ASP A 24 -4.94 9.97 -3.24
N LYS A 25 -4.15 10.87 -3.84
CA LYS A 25 -3.95 10.88 -5.28
C LYS A 25 -3.32 9.58 -5.78
N THR A 26 -2.41 8.99 -5.01
CA THR A 26 -1.82 7.69 -5.34
C THR A 26 -2.87 6.58 -5.31
N MET A 27 -3.73 6.54 -4.29
CA MET A 27 -4.81 5.56 -4.21
C MET A 27 -5.84 5.73 -5.34
N GLN A 28 -6.18 6.96 -5.71
CA GLN A 28 -7.04 7.24 -6.86
C GLN A 28 -6.40 6.80 -8.18
N MET A 29 -5.12 7.12 -8.38
CA MET A 29 -4.34 6.67 -9.54
C MET A 29 -4.33 5.14 -9.62
N LEU A 30 -4.17 4.44 -8.50
CA LEU A 30 -4.22 2.97 -8.46
C LEU A 30 -5.60 2.42 -8.82
N ARG A 31 -6.70 3.18 -8.72
CA ARG A 31 -8.05 2.73 -9.12
C ARG A 31 -8.45 3.18 -10.53
N ASP A 32 -7.80 4.19 -11.07
CA ASP A 32 -8.00 4.68 -12.45
C ASP A 32 -7.14 3.93 -13.48
N VAL A 33 -7.77 3.17 -14.39
CA VAL A 33 -7.07 2.38 -15.43
C VAL A 33 -6.18 3.27 -16.30
N SER A 34 -6.71 4.39 -16.77
CA SER A 34 -6.02 5.28 -17.70
C SER A 34 -4.79 5.91 -17.03
N GLN A 35 -4.91 6.30 -15.77
CA GLN A 35 -3.76 6.83 -15.04
C GLN A 35 -2.71 5.76 -14.72
N ARG A 36 -3.11 4.52 -14.44
CA ARG A 36 -2.14 3.41 -14.26
C ARG A 36 -1.37 3.11 -15.54
N GLU A 37 -2.05 3.05 -16.68
CA GLU A 37 -1.41 2.81 -17.97
C GLU A 37 -0.46 3.95 -18.34
N LYS A 38 -0.90 5.19 -18.11
CA LYS A 38 -0.04 6.36 -18.31
C LYS A 38 1.21 6.31 -17.41
N ALA A 39 1.05 5.98 -16.13
CA ALA A 39 2.18 5.81 -15.22
C ALA A 39 3.14 4.70 -15.70
N ALA A 40 2.62 3.60 -16.22
CA ALA A 40 3.43 2.52 -16.80
C ALA A 40 4.16 2.94 -18.08
N GLN A 41 3.62 3.87 -18.86
CA GLN A 41 4.30 4.42 -20.05
C GLN A 41 5.41 5.42 -19.68
N GLU A 42 5.21 6.20 -18.62
CA GLU A 42 6.11 7.28 -18.21
C GLU A 42 7.21 6.83 -17.24
N ASN A 43 7.05 5.69 -16.58
CA ASN A 43 7.98 5.20 -15.55
C ASN A 43 8.28 3.70 -15.71
N THR A 44 9.56 3.36 -15.83
CA THR A 44 10.03 1.97 -16.04
C THR A 44 9.73 1.04 -14.87
N ALA A 45 9.80 1.53 -13.63
CA ALA A 45 9.43 0.74 -12.45
C ALA A 45 7.92 0.48 -12.41
N ALA A 46 7.10 1.49 -12.75
CA ALA A 46 5.66 1.32 -12.90
C ALA A 46 5.31 0.36 -14.03
N ALA A 47 6.04 0.40 -15.15
CA ALA A 47 5.91 -0.53 -16.27
C ALA A 47 6.17 -1.98 -15.84
N SER A 48 7.25 -2.22 -15.09
CA SER A 48 7.58 -3.54 -14.57
C SER A 48 6.50 -4.05 -13.62
N ALA A 49 6.09 -3.23 -12.65
CA ALA A 49 5.03 -3.59 -11.71
C ALA A 49 3.71 -3.88 -12.45
N HIS A 50 3.39 -3.10 -13.49
CA HIS A 50 2.20 -3.30 -14.31
C HIS A 50 2.25 -4.62 -15.08
N ALA A 51 3.40 -4.97 -15.67
CA ALA A 51 3.60 -6.26 -16.31
C ALA A 51 3.51 -7.43 -15.31
N ASP A 52 4.05 -7.26 -14.10
CA ASP A 52 4.00 -8.31 -13.07
C ASP A 52 2.56 -8.55 -12.59
N VAL A 53 1.74 -7.50 -12.45
CA VAL A 53 0.31 -7.66 -12.17
C VAL A 53 -0.40 -8.41 -13.29
N GLN A 54 -0.10 -8.13 -14.56
CA GLN A 54 -0.70 -8.84 -15.69
C GLN A 54 -0.32 -10.33 -15.68
N LYS A 55 0.90 -10.69 -15.26
CA LYS A 55 1.34 -12.10 -15.16
C LYS A 55 0.60 -12.89 -14.09
N LEU A 56 0.04 -12.24 -13.06
CA LEU A 56 -0.66 -12.94 -11.97
C LEU A 56 -1.96 -13.61 -12.43
N GLY A 57 -2.71 -13.00 -13.35
CA GLY A 57 -4.00 -13.55 -13.80
C GLY A 57 -4.61 -12.89 -15.02
N GLY A 58 -3.81 -12.18 -15.82
CA GLY A 58 -4.24 -11.47 -17.03
C GLY A 58 -5.04 -10.19 -16.77
N LEU A 59 -5.48 -9.56 -17.86
CA LEU A 59 -6.22 -8.30 -17.85
C LEU A 59 -7.51 -8.34 -17.01
N GLU A 60 -8.15 -9.52 -16.92
CA GLU A 60 -9.40 -9.69 -16.18
C GLU A 60 -9.25 -9.50 -14.67
N THR A 61 -8.10 -9.91 -14.11
CA THR A 61 -7.85 -9.84 -12.65
C THR A 61 -7.03 -8.61 -12.27
N GLN A 62 -6.41 -7.96 -13.24
CA GLN A 62 -5.56 -6.79 -13.06
C GLN A 62 -6.26 -5.68 -12.25
N ASN A 63 -7.52 -5.37 -12.57
CA ASN A 63 -8.27 -4.37 -11.83
C ASN A 63 -8.50 -4.76 -10.37
N GLN A 64 -8.78 -6.03 -10.10
CA GLN A 64 -8.97 -6.54 -8.74
C GLN A 64 -7.67 -6.48 -7.93
N VAL A 65 -6.53 -6.79 -8.55
CA VAL A 65 -5.20 -6.69 -7.90
C VAL A 65 -4.89 -5.24 -7.53
N TYR A 66 -5.13 -4.29 -8.44
CA TYR A 66 -4.90 -2.87 -8.16
C TYR A 66 -5.86 -2.31 -7.11
N ASP A 67 -7.13 -2.72 -7.14
CA ASP A 67 -8.13 -2.34 -6.14
C ASP A 67 -7.72 -2.79 -4.73
N MET A 68 -7.28 -4.05 -4.60
CA MET A 68 -6.75 -4.58 -3.35
C MET A 68 -5.45 -3.90 -2.92
N SER A 69 -4.58 -3.55 -3.88
CA SER A 69 -3.34 -2.81 -3.56
C SER A 69 -3.66 -1.45 -2.97
N ALA A 70 -4.68 -0.74 -3.50
CA ALA A 70 -5.15 0.51 -2.93
C ALA A 70 -5.76 0.31 -1.53
N ASP A 71 -6.57 -0.74 -1.32
CA ASP A 71 -7.11 -1.09 0.01
C ASP A 71 -5.99 -1.34 1.04
N VAL A 72 -4.98 -2.15 0.67
CA VAL A 72 -3.83 -2.48 1.53
C VAL A 72 -2.99 -1.24 1.83
N LEU A 73 -2.75 -0.39 0.84
CA LEU A 73 -2.02 0.87 1.03
C LEU A 73 -2.77 1.81 1.97
N GLN A 74 -4.09 1.90 1.85
CA GLN A 74 -4.91 2.71 2.78
C GLN A 74 -4.79 2.21 4.23
N ILE A 75 -4.77 0.90 4.44
CA ILE A 75 -4.55 0.31 5.76
C ILE A 75 -3.15 0.65 6.26
N ALA A 76 -2.13 0.50 5.41
CA ALA A 76 -0.75 0.82 5.74
C ALA A 76 -0.59 2.28 6.19
N ILE A 77 -1.21 3.22 5.47
CA ILE A 77 -1.20 4.65 5.81
C ILE A 77 -1.87 4.89 7.17
N LYS A 78 -3.02 4.27 7.43
CA LYS A 78 -3.74 4.40 8.72
C LYS A 78 -2.91 3.86 9.89
N GLU A 79 -2.26 2.71 9.71
CA GLU A 79 -1.43 2.07 10.74
C GLU A 79 -0.12 2.83 11.03
N THR A 80 0.42 3.49 10.01
CA THR A 80 1.71 4.17 10.09
C THR A 80 1.59 5.66 10.37
N GLY A 81 0.37 6.19 10.41
CA GLY A 81 0.13 7.63 10.42
C GLY A 81 0.75 8.30 9.20
N GLY A 82 0.81 7.60 8.05
CA GLY A 82 1.41 8.05 6.79
C GLY A 82 2.89 8.47 6.86
N ASP A 83 3.60 8.15 7.94
CA ASP A 83 5.03 8.38 8.06
C ASP A 83 5.77 7.50 7.03
N PRO A 84 6.63 8.08 6.17
CA PRO A 84 7.26 7.35 5.07
C PRO A 84 8.23 6.26 5.55
N VAL A 85 8.89 6.46 6.69
CA VAL A 85 9.84 5.49 7.26
C VAL A 85 9.07 4.30 7.84
N LYS A 86 7.99 4.57 8.58
CA LYS A 86 7.09 3.53 9.11
C LYS A 86 6.38 2.79 7.98
N LEU A 87 5.94 3.48 6.94
CA LEU A 87 5.32 2.87 5.75
C LEU A 87 6.29 1.94 5.02
N GLN A 88 7.53 2.38 4.82
CA GLN A 88 8.56 1.53 4.22
C GLN A 88 8.87 0.30 5.09
N ALA A 89 8.98 0.48 6.41
CA ALA A 89 9.18 -0.64 7.34
C ALA A 89 7.98 -1.60 7.33
N TRP A 90 6.77 -1.08 7.23
CA TRP A 90 5.54 -1.87 7.15
C TRP A 90 5.50 -2.74 5.90
N ILE A 91 5.85 -2.17 4.73
CA ILE A 91 5.97 -2.91 3.47
C ILE A 91 7.10 -3.94 3.54
N ALA A 92 8.26 -3.57 4.08
CA ALA A 92 9.39 -4.49 4.21
C ALA A 92 9.05 -5.69 5.11
N ASN A 93 8.26 -5.50 6.16
CA ASN A 93 7.77 -6.59 7.00
C ASN A 93 6.80 -7.51 6.22
N ALA A 94 5.92 -6.94 5.40
CA ALA A 94 5.03 -7.71 4.53
C ALA A 94 5.81 -8.58 3.53
N GLN A 95 6.92 -8.07 3.00
CA GLN A 95 7.80 -8.83 2.10
C GLN A 95 8.59 -9.95 2.80
N LYS A 96 8.99 -9.73 4.06
CA LYS A 96 9.74 -10.72 4.86
C LYS A 96 8.86 -11.88 5.34
N ASP A 97 7.63 -11.59 5.74
CA ASP A 97 6.68 -12.59 6.22
C ASP A 97 5.27 -12.32 5.66
N PRO A 98 5.00 -12.74 4.41
CA PRO A 98 3.71 -12.50 3.76
C PRO A 98 2.54 -13.17 4.49
N SER A 99 2.76 -14.38 5.04
CA SER A 99 1.74 -15.17 5.73
C SER A 99 1.39 -14.56 7.09
N GLY A 100 2.39 -14.21 7.90
CA GLY A 100 2.17 -13.54 9.18
C GLY A 100 1.58 -12.14 9.00
N PHE A 101 1.99 -11.42 7.96
CA PHE A 101 1.42 -10.14 7.60
C PHE A 101 -0.07 -10.24 7.23
N LEU A 102 -0.44 -11.18 6.34
CA LEU A 102 -1.83 -11.45 6.00
C LEU A 102 -2.65 -11.71 7.26
N GLY A 103 -2.19 -12.59 8.14
CA GLY A 103 -2.91 -12.99 9.35
C GLY A 103 -3.05 -11.91 10.42
N SER A 104 -2.05 -11.03 10.57
CA SER A 104 -1.91 -10.17 11.76
C SER A 104 -2.11 -8.68 11.50
N ARG A 105 -1.91 -8.23 10.26
CA ARG A 105 -1.93 -6.80 9.89
C ARG A 105 -3.10 -6.41 9.01
N LEU A 106 -3.75 -7.38 8.37
CA LEU A 106 -4.89 -7.12 7.49
C LEU A 106 -6.22 -7.50 8.15
N PRO A 107 -7.26 -6.66 8.01
CA PRO A 107 -8.60 -6.98 8.50
C PRO A 107 -9.14 -8.21 7.77
N ALA A 108 -10.07 -8.92 8.42
CA ALA A 108 -10.64 -10.16 7.89
C ALA A 108 -11.26 -9.99 6.50
N SER A 109 -11.92 -8.86 6.24
CA SER A 109 -12.50 -8.55 4.93
C SER A 109 -11.45 -8.45 3.82
N THR A 110 -10.33 -7.76 4.06
CA THR A 110 -9.22 -7.66 3.09
C THR A 110 -8.54 -9.01 2.87
N ARG A 111 -8.33 -9.79 3.95
CA ARG A 111 -7.83 -11.16 3.83
C ARG A 111 -8.72 -12.03 2.95
N GLN A 112 -10.03 -12.01 3.18
CA GLN A 112 -10.99 -12.79 2.39
C GLN A 112 -10.98 -12.40 0.90
N LYS A 113 -10.83 -11.10 0.58
CA LYS A 113 -10.67 -10.65 -0.81
C LYS A 113 -9.40 -11.24 -1.45
N ILE A 114 -8.28 -11.17 -0.74
CA ILE A 114 -6.98 -11.70 -1.22
C ILE A 114 -7.07 -13.22 -1.42
N GLU A 115 -7.61 -13.96 -0.45
CA GLU A 115 -7.80 -15.41 -0.54
C GLU A 115 -8.76 -15.80 -1.67
N SER A 116 -9.82 -15.02 -1.88
CA SER A 116 -10.77 -15.24 -2.97
C SER A 116 -10.12 -15.03 -4.33
N LEU A 117 -9.29 -13.99 -4.48
CA LEU A 117 -8.53 -13.80 -5.72
C LEU A 117 -7.53 -14.93 -5.92
N ALA A 118 -6.76 -15.29 -4.89
CA ALA A 118 -5.79 -16.37 -4.97
C ALA A 118 -6.42 -17.69 -5.44
N LYS A 119 -7.61 -18.04 -4.94
CA LYS A 119 -8.38 -19.21 -5.40
C LYS A 119 -8.88 -19.09 -6.83
N GLN A 120 -9.13 -17.89 -7.34
CA GLN A 120 -9.50 -17.69 -8.74
C GLN A 120 -8.29 -17.86 -9.66
N LEU A 121 -7.11 -17.42 -9.22
CA LEU A 121 -5.86 -17.57 -9.96
C LEU A 121 -5.40 -19.04 -10.03
N ASP A 122 -5.54 -19.80 -8.95
CA ASP A 122 -5.20 -21.23 -8.90
C ASP A 122 -6.07 -22.10 -9.83
N LYS A 123 -7.28 -21.64 -10.16
CA LYS A 123 -8.22 -22.36 -11.03
C LYS A 123 -8.03 -22.09 -12.52
N LYS A 124 -7.11 -21.19 -12.90
CA LYS A 124 -6.76 -20.88 -14.29
C LYS A 124 -5.53 -21.68 -14.71
#